data_AF-A0A132NDA2-F1
#
_entry.id   AF-A0A132NDA2-F1
#
_cell.length_a   1.000
_cell.length_b   1.000
_cell.length_c   1.000
_cell.angle_alpha   90.00
_cell.angle_beta   90.00
_cell.angle_gamma   90.00
#
_symmetry.space_group_name_H-M   'P 1'
#
loop_
_entity.id
_entity.type
_entity.pdbx_description
1 polymer ?
#
loop_
_entity_poly.entity_id
_entity_poly.type
_entity_poly.pdbx_seq_one_letter_code
_entity_poly.pdbx_strand_id
1 'polypeptide(L)'
;MKRARLTIAKTVQKPFYEANVAAGTEHFYDEDYRDVWVDAEAETGHRFTIAERVELLKQSQSVIHFHAGGTDYFFSKNLEDYWFEIADLIEDRYA
;
A
#
# COMPACT_ATOMS: atom_id res chain seq x y z
N MET A 1 -47.86 -5.30 10.25
CA MET A 1 -46.57 -4.64 9.94
C MET A 1 -45.50 -5.70 9.74
N LYS A 2 -44.87 -5.79 8.56
CA LYS A 2 -43.71 -6.67 8.34
C LYS A 2 -42.48 -6.03 9.00
N ARG A 3 -41.81 -6.75 9.89
CA ARG A 3 -40.53 -6.33 10.49
C ARG A 3 -39.44 -6.42 9.41
N ALA A 4 -38.91 -5.29 8.97
CA ALA A 4 -37.72 -5.28 8.14
C ALA A 4 -36.52 -5.72 9.00
N ARG A 5 -35.76 -6.71 8.52
CA ARG A 5 -34.52 -7.16 9.16
C ARG A 5 -33.37 -6.51 8.40
N LEU A 6 -32.64 -5.60 9.05
CA LEU A 6 -31.46 -4.97 8.49
C LEU A 6 -30.27 -5.94 8.65
N THR A 7 -29.68 -6.36 7.54
CA THR A 7 -28.43 -7.14 7.52
C THR A 7 -27.31 -6.22 7.04
N ILE A 8 -26.36 -5.91 7.92
CA ILE A 8 -25.16 -5.14 7.58
C ILE A 8 -24.03 -6.15 7.37
N ALA A 9 -23.60 -6.36 6.13
CA ALA A 9 -22.37 -7.09 5.83
C ALA A 9 -21.19 -6.13 6.03
N LYS A 10 -20.27 -6.45 6.94
CA LYS A 10 -19.00 -5.73 7.10
C LYS A 10 -17.90 -6.55 6.42
N THR A 11 -17.33 -6.01 5.35
CA THR A 11 -16.10 -6.56 4.76
C THR A 11 -14.92 -6.03 5.56
N VAL A 12 -14.16 -6.90 6.20
CA VAL A 12 -12.87 -6.53 6.80
C VAL A 12 -11.88 -6.40 5.66
N GLN A 13 -11.47 -5.18 5.36
CA GLN A 13 -10.41 -4.95 4.38
C GLN A 13 -9.08 -5.41 4.98
N LYS A 14 -8.40 -6.34 4.29
CA LYS A 14 -7.03 -6.73 4.63
C LYS A 14 -6.06 -5.67 4.09
N PRO A 15 -4.89 -5.49 4.72
CA PRO A 15 -3.85 -4.66 4.13
C PRO A 15 -3.45 -5.26 2.78
N PHE A 16 -3.09 -4.41 1.82
CA PHE A 16 -2.45 -4.89 0.59
C PHE A 16 -0.95 -5.12 0.81
N TYR A 17 -0.35 -4.38 1.76
CA TYR A 17 1.06 -4.45 2.08
C TYR A 17 1.30 -4.30 3.58
N GLU A 18 2.25 -5.07 4.11
CA GLU A 18 2.79 -4.89 5.45
C GLU A 18 4.31 -4.95 5.46
N ALA A 19 4.93 -4.21 6.36
CA ALA A 19 6.38 -4.16 6.49
C ALA A 19 6.82 -3.95 7.93
N ASN A 20 7.86 -4.67 8.34
CA ASN A 20 8.61 -4.40 9.55
C ASN A 20 10.05 -4.07 9.15
N VAL A 21 10.35 -2.78 9.10
CA VAL A 21 11.66 -2.26 8.66
C VAL A 21 12.77 -2.75 9.58
N ALA A 22 12.54 -2.80 10.90
CA ALA A 22 13.55 -3.22 11.87
C ALA A 22 13.87 -4.73 11.78
N ALA A 23 12.86 -5.55 11.46
CA ALA A 23 13.02 -6.99 11.23
C ALA A 23 13.45 -7.34 9.80
N GLY A 24 13.42 -6.37 8.87
CA GLY A 24 13.76 -6.59 7.46
C GLY A 24 12.75 -7.48 6.72
N THR A 25 11.49 -7.48 7.13
CA THR A 25 10.43 -8.32 6.55
C THR A 25 9.35 -7.48 5.90
N GLU A 26 8.87 -7.88 4.72
CA GLU A 26 7.73 -7.26 4.05
C GLU A 26 6.86 -8.32 3.37
N HIS A 27 5.59 -8.00 3.15
CA HIS A 27 4.67 -8.88 2.43
C HIS A 27 3.61 -8.06 1.68
N PHE A 28 3.50 -8.31 0.38
CA PHE A 28 2.36 -7.87 -0.44
C PHE A 28 1.32 -9.00 -0.44
N TYR A 29 0.15 -8.70 0.11
CA TYR A 29 -1.01 -9.60 0.10
C TYR A 29 -1.77 -9.57 -1.22
N ASP A 30 -1.55 -8.53 -2.01
CA ASP A 30 -2.16 -8.30 -3.31
C ASP A 30 -1.04 -7.93 -4.29
N GLU A 31 -0.80 -8.81 -5.26
CA GLU A 31 0.33 -8.70 -6.19
C GLU A 31 0.18 -7.49 -7.12
N ASP A 32 -1.04 -7.06 -7.42
CA ASP A 32 -1.29 -5.91 -8.29
C ASP A 32 -0.70 -4.61 -7.69
N TYR A 33 -0.63 -4.51 -6.36
CA TYR A 33 0.00 -3.37 -5.68
C TYR A 33 1.53 -3.40 -5.75
N ARG A 34 2.12 -4.54 -6.08
CA ARG A 34 3.57 -4.71 -6.23
C ARG A 34 4.07 -4.21 -7.58
N ASP A 35 3.25 -4.29 -8.61
CA ASP A 35 3.67 -4.05 -10.00
C ASP A 35 4.24 -2.65 -10.23
N VAL A 36 3.66 -1.61 -9.62
CA VAL A 36 4.20 -0.23 -9.72
C VAL A 36 5.66 -0.13 -9.26
N TRP A 37 6.06 -0.92 -8.26
CA TRP A 37 7.45 -0.95 -7.80
C TRP A 37 8.34 -1.68 -8.79
N VAL A 38 7.86 -2.77 -9.39
CA VAL A 38 8.62 -3.54 -10.39
C VAL A 38 8.90 -2.67 -11.61
N ASP A 39 7.87 -1.98 -12.10
CA ASP A 39 7.97 -1.08 -13.25
C ASP A 39 8.90 0.10 -12.93
N ALA A 40 8.75 0.72 -11.76
CA ALA A 40 9.65 1.79 -11.32
C ALA A 40 11.11 1.35 -11.22
N GLU A 41 11.40 0.15 -10.70
CA GLU A 41 12.77 -0.39 -10.64
C GLU A 41 13.34 -0.67 -12.05
N ALA A 42 12.49 -1.08 -13.00
CA ALA A 42 12.89 -1.32 -14.38
C ALA A 42 13.22 -0.03 -15.12
N GLU A 43 12.41 1.01 -14.94
CA GLU A 43 12.58 2.31 -15.63
C GLU A 43 13.70 3.17 -15.02
N THR A 44 13.79 3.21 -13.68
CA THR A 44 14.78 4.06 -12.99
C THR A 44 16.13 3.37 -12.77
N GLY A 45 16.17 2.04 -12.79
CA GLY A 45 17.33 1.25 -12.37
C GLY A 45 17.62 1.29 -10.85
N HIS A 46 16.82 2.03 -10.08
CA HIS A 46 16.89 2.05 -8.61
C HIS A 46 16.28 0.77 -8.05
N ARG A 47 16.77 0.29 -6.91
CA ARG A 47 16.18 -0.84 -6.18
C ARG A 47 15.66 -0.35 -4.86
N PHE A 48 14.34 -0.36 -4.71
CA PHE A 48 13.73 0.17 -3.49
C PHE A 48 13.96 -0.77 -2.31
N THR A 49 14.39 -0.19 -1.21
CA THR A 49 14.45 -0.83 0.09
C THR A 49 13.07 -0.80 0.76
N ILE A 50 12.87 -1.67 1.75
CA ILE A 50 11.63 -1.70 2.56
C ILE A 50 11.37 -0.31 3.18
N ALA A 51 12.42 0.37 3.66
CA ALA A 51 12.29 1.69 4.27
C ALA A 51 11.79 2.74 3.27
N GLU A 52 12.33 2.77 2.04
CA GLU A 52 11.89 3.72 1.01
C GLU A 52 10.44 3.46 0.59
N ARG A 53 10.04 2.20 0.41
CA ARG A 53 8.63 1.87 0.12
C ARG A 53 7.71 2.36 1.22
N VAL A 54 8.05 2.06 2.48
CA VAL A 54 7.29 2.51 3.66
C VAL A 54 7.18 4.03 3.73
N GLU A 55 8.27 4.77 3.46
CA GLU A 55 8.27 6.24 3.49
C GLU A 55 7.43 6.85 2.37
N LEU A 56 7.48 6.30 1.15
CA LEU A 56 6.66 6.74 0.02
C LEU A 56 5.18 6.44 0.26
N LEU A 57 4.86 5.24 0.74
CA LEU A 57 3.48 4.85 1.07
C LEU A 57 2.86 5.69 2.18
N LYS A 58 3.66 6.20 3.13
CA LYS A 58 3.21 7.15 4.16
C LYS A 58 2.92 8.55 3.61
N GLN A 59 3.45 8.89 2.44
CA GLN A 59 3.20 10.17 1.75
C GLN A 59 1.96 10.11 0.85
N SER A 60 1.56 8.91 0.42
CA SER A 60 0.37 8.72 -0.43
C SER A 60 -0.92 9.00 0.35
N GLN A 61 -1.80 9.80 -0.26
CA GLN A 61 -3.11 10.19 0.23
C GLN A 61 -4.16 9.11 -0.03
N SER A 62 -4.01 8.33 -1.10
CA SER A 62 -4.87 7.19 -1.42
C SER A 62 -4.63 5.98 -0.49
N VAL A 63 -3.50 5.97 0.22
CA VAL A 63 -3.10 4.92 1.16
C VAL A 63 -3.44 5.29 2.61
N ILE A 64 -4.11 4.37 3.30
CA ILE A 64 -4.29 4.42 4.74
C ILE A 64 -3.17 3.63 5.39
N HIS A 65 -2.42 4.29 6.28
CA HIS A 65 -1.35 3.70 7.06
C HIS A 65 -1.79 3.44 8.51
N PHE A 66 -1.44 2.27 9.04
CA PHE A 66 -1.61 1.90 10.43
C PHE A 66 -0.34 1.24 10.97
N HIS A 67 0.15 1.67 12.13
CA HIS A 67 1.33 1.09 12.77
C HIS A 67 0.93 0.35 14.06
N ALA A 68 1.32 -0.93 14.17
CA ALA A 68 1.10 -1.72 15.38
C ALA A 68 2.19 -2.77 15.58
N GLY A 69 2.71 -2.85 16.81
CA GLY A 69 3.68 -3.88 17.18
C GLY A 69 4.99 -3.85 16.39
N GLY A 70 5.40 -2.69 15.88
CA GLY A 70 6.60 -2.55 15.05
C GLY A 70 6.39 -2.84 13.55
N THR A 71 5.16 -3.19 13.15
CA THR A 71 4.79 -3.43 11.76
C THR A 71 3.92 -2.29 11.24
N ASP A 72 4.26 -1.79 10.05
CA ASP A 72 3.46 -0.86 9.26
C ASP A 72 2.52 -1.66 8.35
N TYR A 73 1.23 -1.31 8.35
CA TYR A 73 0.17 -1.92 7.55
C TYR A 73 -0.43 -0.86 6.64
N PHE A 74 -0.61 -1.20 5.37
CA PHE A 74 -1.07 -0.27 4.34
C PHE A 74 -2.32 -0.81 3.64
N PHE A 75 -3.31 0.06 3.48
CA PHE A 75 -4.60 -0.25 2.88
C PHE A 75 -4.91 0.77 1.80
N SER A 76 -5.44 0.33 0.66
CA SER A 76 -5.97 1.22 -0.38
C SER A 76 -7.30 0.67 -0.85
N LYS A 77 -8.25 1.58 -1.13
CA LYS A 77 -9.58 1.22 -1.65
C LYS A 77 -9.63 1.20 -3.17
N ASN A 78 -8.64 1.81 -3.83
CA ASN A 78 -8.58 1.94 -5.27
C ASN A 78 -7.13 1.72 -5.73
N LEU A 79 -6.94 0.70 -6.55
CA LEU A 79 -5.63 0.34 -7.12
C LEU A 79 -5.14 1.42 -8.09
N GLU A 80 -6.04 2.01 -8.87
CA GLU A 80 -5.70 3.01 -9.89
C GLU A 80 -5.17 4.30 -9.25
N ASP A 81 -5.89 4.84 -8.26
CA ASP A 81 -5.45 6.03 -7.51
C ASP A 81 -4.08 5.79 -6.85
N TYR A 82 -3.88 4.59 -6.31
CA TYR A 82 -2.61 4.17 -5.73
C TYR A 82 -1.47 4.16 -6.76
N TRP A 83 -1.68 3.55 -7.92
CA TRP A 83 -0.64 3.45 -8.94
C TRP A 83 -0.20 4.82 -9.43
N PHE A 84 -1.15 5.70 -9.75
CA PHE A 84 -0.82 7.05 -10.22
C PHE A 84 -0.07 7.84 -9.16
N GLU A 85 -0.56 7.85 -7.92
CA GLU A 85 0.07 8.64 -6.86
C GLU A 85 1.47 8.12 -6.48
N ILE A 86 1.66 6.80 -6.45
CA ILE A 86 2.97 6.23 -6.16
C ILE A 86 3.95 6.46 -7.31
N ALA A 87 3.49 6.36 -8.56
CA ALA A 87 4.32 6.69 -9.72
C ALA A 87 4.77 8.16 -9.65
N ASP A 88 3.86 9.10 -9.41
CA ASP A 88 4.18 10.53 -9.27
C ASP A 88 5.19 10.77 -8.13
N LEU A 89 4.98 10.15 -6.96
CA LEU A 89 5.90 10.28 -5.81
C LEU A 89 7.29 9.69 -6.06
N ILE A 90 7.39 8.67 -6.92
CA ILE A 90 8.65 8.08 -7.34
C ILE A 90 9.34 8.99 -8.36
N GLU A 91 8.63 9.45 -9.38
CA GLU A 91 9.16 10.37 -10.38
C GLU A 91 9.70 11.65 -9.73
N ASP A 92 8.95 12.28 -8.84
CA ASP A 92 9.37 13.49 -8.12
C ASP A 92 10.66 13.32 -7.31
N ARG A 93 11.02 12.09 -6.93
CA ARG A 93 12.15 11.80 -6.05
C ARG A 93 13.34 11.17 -6.76
N TYR A 94 13.12 10.49 -7.88
CA TYR A 94 14.13 9.67 -8.54
C TYR A 94 14.30 9.96 -10.05
N ALA A 95 13.44 10.78 -10.67
CA ALA A 95 13.62 11.27 -12.05
C ALA A 95 14.27 12.67 -12.06
#